data_AF-J9GBV1-F1
#
_entry.id   AF-J9GBV1-F1
#
_cell.length_a   1.000
_cell.length_b   1.000
_cell.length_c   1.000
_cell.angle_alpha   90.00
_cell.angle_beta   90.00
_cell.angle_gamma   90.00
#
_symmetry.space_group_name_H-M   'P 1'
#
loop_
_entity.id
_entity.type
_entity.pdbx_description
1 polymer ?
#
loop_
_entity_poly.entity_id
_entity_poly.type
_entity_poly.pdbx_seq_one_letter_code
_entity_poly.pdbx_strand_id
1 'polypeptide(L)' 'MVRKVGVLVSGRGSNLQAIMDKIADGYLPLEIAVVISDK' A
#
# COMPACT_ATOMS: atom_id res chain seq x y z
N MET A 1 -6.38 -5.04 16.19
CA MET A 1 -5.24 -5.73 15.53
C MET A 1 -5.11 -5.16 14.14
N VAL A 2 -3.96 -4.61 13.75
CA VAL A 2 -3.78 -3.97 12.43
C VAL A 2 -3.60 -5.06 11.38
N ARG A 3 -4.32 -4.98 10.25
CA ARG A 3 -4.19 -5.95 9.14
C ARG A 3 -2.94 -5.61 8.33
N LYS A 4 -2.07 -6.59 8.13
CA LYS A 4 -0.86 -6.45 7.30
C LYS A 4 -1.13 -6.95 5.89
N VAL A 5 -0.72 -6.19 4.88
CA VAL A 5 -0.89 -6.54 3.46
C VAL A 5 0.45 -6.50 2.72
N GLY A 6 0.58 -7.36 1.71
CA GLY A 6 1.63 -7.26 0.69
C GLY A 6 1.06 -6.66 -0.59
N VAL A 7 1.81 -5.76 -1.23
CA VAL A 7 1.39 -5.09 -2.48
C VAL A 7 2.34 -5.46 -3.61
N LEU A 8 1.79 -5.93 -4.72
CA LEU A 8 2.53 -6.17 -5.96
C LEU A 8 2.29 -5.00 -6.93
N VAL A 9 3.37 -4.42 -7.48
CA VAL A 9 3.29 -3.27 -8.39
C VAL A 9 4.15 -3.49 -9.63
N SER A 10 3.61 -3.27 -10.83
CA SER A 10 4.37 -3.33 -12.09
C SER A 10 4.37 -2.02 -12.90
N GLY A 11 3.63 -1.02 -12.41
CA GLY A 11 3.42 0.28 -13.06
C GLY A 11 4.19 1.43 -12.40
N ARG A 12 3.70 2.65 -12.60
CA ARG A 12 4.25 3.88 -11.99
C ARG A 12 3.96 4.01 -10.48
N GLY A 13 3.20 3.09 -9.90
CA GLY A 13 2.85 3.12 -8.48
C GLY A 13 1.78 4.13 -8.07
N SER A 14 1.04 4.76 -9.00
CA SER A 14 0.01 5.76 -8.64
C SER A 14 -1.08 5.21 -7.72
N ASN A 15 -1.47 3.94 -7.89
CA ASN A 15 -2.42 3.29 -6.98
C ASN A 15 -1.80 2.98 -5.62
N LEU A 16 -0.51 2.61 -5.57
CA LEU A 16 0.21 2.43 -4.31
C LEU A 16 0.26 3.77 -3.56
N GLN A 17 0.56 4.88 -4.24
CA GLN A 17 0.53 6.21 -3.64
C GLN A 17 -0.84 6.54 -3.05
N ALA A 18 -1.92 6.36 -3.83
CA ALA A 18 -3.27 6.61 -3.32
C ALA A 18 -3.62 5.74 -2.10
N ILE A 19 -3.21 4.48 -2.07
CA ILE A 19 -3.41 3.59 -0.91
C ILE A 19 -2.60 4.09 0.30
N MET A 20 -1.34 4.49 0.11
CA MET A 20 -0.50 5.06 1.18
C MET A 20 -1.12 6.33 1.76
N ASP A 21 -1.64 7.22 0.90
CA ASP A 21 -2.31 8.45 1.33
C ASP A 21 -3.55 8.13 2.18
N LYS A 22 -4.31 7.08 1.80
CA LYS A 22 -5.47 6.60 2.57
C LYS A 22 -5.15 5.85 3.85
N ILE A 23 -3.94 5.34 3.99
CA ILE A 23 -3.47 4.82 5.28
C ILE A 23 -3.03 5.99 6.17
N ALA A 24 -2.32 6.96 5.61
CA ALA A 24 -1.83 8.14 6.34
C ALA A 24 -2.96 9.05 6.84
N ASP A 25 -4.06 9.18 6.08
CA ASP A 25 -5.26 9.92 6.50
C ASP A 25 -6.17 9.13 7.47
N GLY A 26 -5.82 7.88 7.77
CA GLY A 26 -6.54 7.01 8.70
C GLY A 26 -7.79 6.33 8.11
N TYR A 27 -8.11 6.55 6.83
CA TYR A 27 -9.27 5.93 6.16
C TYR A 27 -9.11 4.40 6.03
N LEU A 28 -7.90 3.93 5.76
CA LEU A 28 -7.55 2.51 5.68
C LEU A 28 -6.77 2.09 6.94
N PRO A 29 -7.41 1.42 7.92
CA PRO A 29 -6.75 0.98 9.15
C PRO A 29 -5.95 -0.31 8.93
N LEU A 30 -4.92 -0.24 8.08
CA LEU A 30 -4.05 -1.34 7.71
C LEU A 30 -2.59 -0.88 7.56
N GLU A 31 -1.68 -1.84 7.51
CA GLU A 31 -0.25 -1.63 7.33
C GLU A 31 0.22 -2.33 6.05
N ILE A 32 0.94 -1.64 5.18
CA ILE A 32 1.67 -2.26 4.07
C ILE A 32 2.97 -2.84 4.62
N ALA A 33 3.05 -4.15 4.71
CA ALA A 33 4.21 -4.85 5.27
C ALA A 33 5.31 -5.11 4.23
N VAL A 34 4.93 -5.24 2.96
CA VAL A 34 5.87 -5.45 1.86
C VAL A 34 5.32 -4.88 0.55
N VAL A 35 6.21 -4.32 -0.26
CA VAL A 35 5.94 -3.96 -1.66
C VAL A 35 6.92 -4.74 -2.53
N ILE A 36 6.42 -5.44 -3.55
CA ILE A 36 7.24 -6.17 -4.51
C ILE A 36 6.99 -5.60 -5.90
N SER A 37 8.07 -5.23 -6.58
CA SER A 37 8.09 -4.74 -7.95
C SER A 37 8.72 -5.77 -8.87
N ASP A 38 8.17 -5.93 -10.08
CA ASP A 38 8.79 -6.71 -11.16
C ASP A 38 9.80 -5.90 -11.99
N LYS A 39 9.99 -4.62 -11.64
CA LYS A 39 11.01 -3.69 -12.14
C LYS A 39 12.04 -3.34 -11.08
#